data_AF-A0A9X1GF07-F1
#
_entry.id   AF-A0A9X1GF07-F1
#
_cell.length_a   1.000
_cell.length_b   1.000
_cell.length_c   1.000
_cell.angle_alpha   90.00
_cell.angle_beta   90.00
_cell.angle_gamma   90.00
#
_symmetry.space_group_name_H-M   'P 1'
#
loop_
_entity.id
_entity.type
_entity.pdbx_description
1 polymer ?
#
loop_
_entity_poly.entity_id
_entity_poly.type
_entity_poly.pdbx_seq_one_letter_code
_entity_poly.pdbx_strand_id
1 'polypeptide(L)'
;MREIQNIDQTIGFMNEINAVEVSLQANQYRLDKLTQYQHFLAPGIRILSGEIIAATEGKLVIRYKKETATLPLEQVVKKEELFQRLLLAQKIHFLTDFLHRPAQPFLHPANLFVRGEELVIGHRGFMETIVPYINEEDDFIKQYRALVLYILHPRLNYELLIEGSGTLKDAFTKKINEADTIEIIDQLLATEILKQKQKRAKETQVVSKRNHQIFKWSSLVLGVSTIGFAVATGIYALDKLPAQERISSAETQYIANDYAGVLNTLKEDEPEKLPTGAKYVAAVSA
;
A
#
# COMPACT_ATOMS: atom_id res chain seq x y z
N MET A 1 29.91 -9.30 -9.29
CA MET A 1 30.27 -9.30 -7.85
C MET A 1 30.28 -7.85 -7.39
N ARG A 2 29.54 -7.50 -6.32
CA ARG A 2 29.45 -6.16 -5.74
C ARG A 2 30.16 -6.20 -4.38
N GLU A 3 31.13 -5.33 -4.17
CA GLU A 3 31.73 -5.13 -2.85
C GLU A 3 30.80 -4.29 -1.99
N ILE A 4 30.60 -4.72 -0.75
CA ILE A 4 29.65 -4.14 0.18
C ILE A 4 30.37 -3.86 1.48
N GLN A 5 30.36 -2.59 1.87
CA GLN A 5 30.99 -2.14 3.09
C GLN A 5 29.94 -2.04 4.20
N ASN A 6 30.32 -2.45 5.39
CA ASN A 6 29.57 -2.19 6.62
C ASN A 6 30.57 -1.90 7.74
N ILE A 7 30.61 -0.65 8.19
CA ILE A 7 31.63 -0.14 9.11
C ILE A 7 33.03 -0.41 8.54
N ASP A 8 33.78 -1.33 9.13
CA ASP A 8 35.17 -1.67 8.83
C ASP A 8 35.29 -2.90 7.91
N GLN A 9 34.18 -3.58 7.62
CA GLN A 9 34.17 -4.84 6.88
C GLN A 9 33.68 -4.64 5.44
N THR A 10 34.46 -5.10 4.47
CA THR A 10 34.06 -5.10 3.05
C THR A 10 33.95 -6.53 2.55
N ILE A 11 32.76 -6.94 2.13
CA ILE A 11 32.47 -8.32 1.70
C ILE A 11 31.94 -8.31 0.26
N GLY A 12 32.41 -9.26 -0.56
CA GLY A 12 31.93 -9.42 -1.93
C GLY A 12 30.62 -10.21 -1.97
N PHE A 13 29.55 -9.62 -2.51
CA PHE A 13 28.26 -10.28 -2.74
C PHE A 13 27.99 -10.47 -4.23
N MET A 14 27.49 -11.65 -4.59
CA MET A 14 26.96 -11.93 -5.92
C MET A 14 25.58 -12.55 -5.79
N ASN A 15 24.57 -11.81 -6.23
CA ASN A 15 23.18 -12.17 -6.03
C ASN A 15 22.65 -12.86 -7.29
N GLU A 16 22.27 -14.13 -7.18
CA GLU A 16 21.70 -14.91 -8.28
C GLU A 16 20.20 -15.15 -8.04
N ILE A 17 19.50 -15.78 -8.99
CA ILE A 17 18.07 -16.07 -8.83
C ILE A 17 17.84 -17.05 -7.67
N ASN A 18 18.62 -18.13 -7.61
CA ASN A 18 18.42 -19.24 -6.66
C ASN A 18 19.45 -19.29 -5.52
N ALA A 19 20.43 -18.39 -5.54
CA ALA A 19 21.50 -18.36 -4.55
C ALA A 19 22.02 -16.94 -4.31
N VAL A 20 22.79 -16.78 -3.24
CA VAL A 20 23.69 -15.64 -3.06
C VAL A 20 25.07 -16.17 -2.72
N GLU A 21 26.08 -15.72 -3.45
CA GLU A 21 27.47 -16.05 -3.17
C GLU A 21 28.15 -14.91 -2.42
N VAL A 22 28.94 -15.30 -1.45
CA VAL A 22 29.73 -14.42 -0.61
C VAL A 22 31.19 -14.78 -0.78
N SER A 23 32.00 -13.78 -1.14
CA SER A 23 33.43 -13.90 -1.30
C SER A 23 34.16 -13.09 -0.24
N LEU A 24 35.09 -13.75 0.44
CA LEU A 24 35.91 -13.21 1.50
C LEU A 24 37.40 -13.31 1.15
N GLN A 25 38.16 -12.31 1.56
CA GLN A 25 39.61 -12.21 1.41
C GLN A 25 40.34 -12.92 2.56
N ALA A 26 41.63 -13.20 2.38
CA ALA A 26 42.46 -13.97 3.32
C ALA A 26 42.43 -13.47 4.78
N ASN A 27 42.30 -12.16 5.01
CA ASN A 27 42.24 -11.56 6.34
C ASN A 27 40.86 -11.65 7.03
N GLN A 28 39.84 -12.18 6.33
CA GLN A 28 38.45 -12.19 6.80
C GLN A 28 37.98 -13.55 7.31
N TYR A 29 38.86 -14.56 7.29
CA TYR A 29 38.57 -15.90 7.79
C TYR A 29 39.83 -16.61 8.28
N ARG A 30 39.64 -17.63 9.12
CA ARG A 30 40.70 -18.54 9.58
C ARG A 30 40.50 -19.92 8.99
N LEU A 31 41.35 -20.28 8.03
CA LEU A 31 41.24 -21.50 7.22
C LEU A 31 41.24 -22.77 8.09
N ASP A 32 42.07 -22.80 9.13
CA ASP A 32 42.21 -23.88 10.11
C ASP A 32 40.96 -24.12 10.97
N LYS A 33 40.06 -23.13 11.06
CA LYS A 33 38.84 -23.18 11.88
C LYS A 33 37.55 -23.36 11.07
N LEU A 34 37.62 -23.51 9.75
CA LEU A 34 36.44 -23.60 8.89
C LEU A 34 35.56 -24.84 9.14
N THR A 35 36.13 -25.93 9.64
CA THR A 35 35.38 -27.16 9.96
C THR A 35 34.27 -26.87 10.99
N GLN A 36 34.54 -26.04 11.99
CA GLN A 36 33.55 -25.66 13.00
C GLN A 36 32.46 -24.75 12.41
N TYR A 37 32.84 -23.88 11.47
CA TYR A 37 31.92 -22.96 10.82
C TYR A 37 30.88 -23.67 9.93
N GLN A 38 31.22 -24.82 9.35
CA GLN A 38 30.27 -25.60 8.53
C GLN A 38 28.98 -25.96 9.29
N HIS A 39 29.06 -26.20 10.61
CA HIS A 39 27.86 -26.46 11.41
C HIS A 39 26.91 -25.27 11.48
N PHE A 40 27.44 -24.04 11.42
CA PHE A 40 26.65 -22.82 11.42
C PHE A 40 26.04 -22.52 10.04
N LEU A 41 26.47 -23.21 8.98
CA LEU A 41 25.89 -23.11 7.64
C LEU A 41 24.64 -23.98 7.44
N ALA A 42 24.32 -24.85 8.40
CA ALA A 42 23.11 -25.66 8.39
C ALA A 42 21.83 -24.80 8.30
N PRO A 43 20.72 -25.36 7.77
CA PRO A 43 19.43 -24.67 7.74
C PRO A 43 18.99 -24.24 9.14
N GLY A 44 18.48 -23.02 9.26
CA GLY A 44 18.02 -22.47 10.54
C GLY A 44 16.75 -21.63 10.38
N ILE A 45 16.15 -21.24 11.51
CA ILE A 45 15.00 -20.33 11.51
C ILE A 45 15.49 -18.97 11.01
N ARG A 46 14.83 -18.41 9.98
CA ARG A 46 15.15 -17.09 9.39
C ARG A 46 16.58 -16.92 8.91
N ILE A 47 17.22 -18.02 8.52
CA ILE A 47 18.58 -18.05 8.01
C ILE A 47 18.66 -18.98 6.80
N LEU A 48 19.34 -18.55 5.73
CA LEU A 48 19.58 -19.37 4.54
C LEU A 48 20.63 -20.44 4.84
N SER A 49 20.41 -21.65 4.31
CA SER A 49 21.42 -22.71 4.33
C SER A 49 22.58 -22.36 3.39
N GLY A 50 23.80 -22.57 3.85
CA GLY A 50 25.02 -22.27 3.10
C GLY A 50 25.92 -23.48 2.91
N GLU A 51 26.79 -23.39 1.90
CA GLU A 51 27.81 -24.38 1.61
C GLU A 51 29.10 -23.65 1.20
N ILE A 52 30.25 -24.14 1.67
CA ILE A 52 31.56 -23.63 1.26
C ILE A 52 31.91 -24.25 -0.09
N ILE A 53 32.07 -23.42 -1.13
CA ILE A 53 32.39 -23.89 -2.49
C ILE A 53 33.89 -23.87 -2.75
N ALA A 54 34.60 -22.90 -2.19
CA ALA A 54 36.04 -22.79 -2.32
C ALA A 54 36.64 -22.23 -1.04
N ALA A 55 37.64 -22.90 -0.50
CA ALA A 55 38.43 -22.44 0.63
C ALA A 55 39.91 -22.59 0.30
N THR A 56 40.60 -21.46 0.13
CA THR A 56 42.04 -21.39 -0.15
C THR A 56 42.71 -20.49 0.90
N GLU A 57 44.01 -20.24 0.80
CA GLU A 57 44.67 -19.24 1.66
C GLU A 57 44.31 -17.79 1.26
N GLY A 58 43.99 -17.56 -0.02
CA GLY A 58 43.74 -16.20 -0.55
C GLY A 58 42.27 -15.80 -0.64
N LYS A 59 41.36 -16.77 -0.74
CA LYS A 59 39.93 -16.54 -0.96
C LYS A 59 39.06 -17.65 -0.37
N LEU A 60 37.96 -17.26 0.25
CA LEU A 60 36.86 -18.12 0.68
C LEU A 60 35.58 -17.73 -0.05
N VAL A 61 34.86 -18.72 -0.58
CA VAL A 61 33.57 -18.54 -1.27
C VAL A 61 32.53 -19.42 -0.61
N ILE A 62 31.45 -18.79 -0.15
CA ILE A 62 30.30 -19.43 0.47
C ILE A 62 29.07 -19.16 -0.39
N ARG A 63 28.30 -20.19 -0.73
CA ARG A 63 27.04 -20.05 -1.44
C ARG A 63 25.89 -20.36 -0.50
N TYR A 64 24.96 -19.42 -0.39
CA TYR A 64 23.72 -19.60 0.34
C TYR A 64 22.58 -19.87 -0.63
N LYS A 65 21.85 -20.96 -0.38
CA LYS A 65 20.71 -21.37 -1.19
C LYS A 65 19.48 -20.56 -0.80
N LYS A 66 18.79 -20.00 -1.79
CA LYS A 66 17.50 -19.35 -1.59
C LYS A 66 16.39 -20.37 -1.78
N GLU A 67 15.46 -20.46 -0.82
CA GLU A 67 14.26 -21.26 -1.03
C GLU A 67 13.31 -20.59 -2.04
N THR A 68 12.33 -21.34 -2.52
CA THR A 68 11.28 -20.83 -3.42
C THR A 68 10.61 -19.57 -2.87
N ALA A 69 10.35 -18.59 -3.74
CA ALA A 69 9.74 -17.31 -3.39
C ALA A 69 10.56 -16.44 -2.40
N THR A 70 11.89 -16.56 -2.42
CA THR A 70 12.79 -15.68 -1.65
C THR A 70 13.34 -14.57 -2.55
N LEU A 71 13.10 -13.31 -2.17
CA LEU A 71 13.54 -12.13 -2.91
C LEU A 71 14.54 -11.29 -2.09
N PRO A 72 15.52 -10.63 -2.72
CA PRO A 72 16.41 -9.71 -2.01
C PRO A 72 15.64 -8.54 -1.42
N LEU A 73 15.96 -8.16 -0.17
CA LEU A 73 15.27 -7.07 0.54
C LEU A 73 15.29 -5.78 -0.30
N GLU A 74 16.46 -5.42 -0.85
CA GLU A 74 16.64 -4.23 -1.70
C GLU A 74 15.65 -4.15 -2.87
N GLN A 75 15.21 -5.30 -3.42
CA GLN A 75 14.24 -5.34 -4.51
C GLN A 75 12.81 -5.18 -4.00
N VAL A 76 12.49 -5.78 -2.85
CA VAL A 76 11.15 -5.73 -2.25
C VAL A 76 10.84 -4.30 -1.79
N VAL A 77 11.71 -3.69 -0.98
CA VAL A 77 11.45 -2.36 -0.40
C VAL A 77 11.27 -1.28 -1.47
N LYS A 78 11.91 -1.40 -2.63
CA LYS A 78 11.77 -0.44 -3.75
C LYS A 78 10.39 -0.49 -4.41
N LYS A 79 9.74 -1.65 -4.42
CA LYS A 79 8.43 -1.87 -5.04
C LYS A 79 7.28 -1.69 -4.06
N GLU A 80 7.53 -1.95 -2.78
CA GLU A 80 6.52 -1.87 -1.74
C GLU A 80 6.11 -0.43 -1.40
N GLU A 81 4.89 -0.29 -0.90
CA GLU A 81 4.37 0.97 -0.35
C GLU A 81 4.86 1.23 1.08
N LEU A 82 4.75 2.47 1.55
CA LEU A 82 5.24 2.89 2.87
C LEU A 82 4.73 2.02 4.02
N PHE A 83 3.46 1.62 4.01
CA PHE A 83 2.90 0.79 5.08
C PHE A 83 3.51 -0.61 5.11
N GLN A 84 3.70 -1.24 3.96
CA GLN A 84 4.37 -2.54 3.88
C GLN A 84 5.83 -2.43 4.30
N ARG A 85 6.52 -1.34 3.94
CA ARG A 85 7.86 -1.04 4.44
C ARG A 85 7.90 -0.87 5.96
N LEU A 86 6.92 -0.20 6.57
CA LEU A 86 6.82 -0.08 8.02
C LEU A 86 6.67 -1.46 8.69
N LEU A 87 5.84 -2.35 8.13
CA LEU A 87 5.70 -3.72 8.63
C LEU A 87 7.00 -4.53 8.48
N LEU A 88 7.71 -4.38 7.35
CA LEU A 88 9.02 -5.00 7.15
C LEU A 88 10.08 -4.45 8.13
N ALA A 89 10.08 -3.13 8.36
CA ALA A 89 10.98 -2.49 9.31
C ALA A 89 10.72 -3.00 10.74
N GLN A 90 9.47 -3.17 11.15
CA GLN A 90 9.14 -3.79 12.44
C GLN A 90 9.62 -5.25 12.52
N LYS A 91 9.55 -5.99 11.40
CA LYS A 91 10.03 -7.38 11.36
C LYS A 91 11.55 -7.50 11.50
N ILE A 92 12.33 -6.42 11.36
CA ILE A 92 13.79 -6.42 11.62
C ILE A 92 14.10 -6.81 13.07
N HIS A 93 13.18 -6.60 14.02
CA HIS A 93 13.40 -6.92 15.43
C HIS A 93 13.98 -8.32 15.68
N PHE A 94 13.69 -9.33 14.85
CA PHE A 94 14.31 -10.66 14.96
C PHE A 94 15.85 -10.66 14.94
N LEU A 95 16.49 -9.61 14.44
CA LEU A 95 17.95 -9.49 14.45
C LEU A 95 18.50 -9.35 15.88
N THR A 96 17.70 -8.88 16.84
CA THR A 96 18.10 -8.81 18.26
C THR A 96 18.34 -10.18 18.87
N ASP A 97 17.74 -11.24 18.32
CA ASP A 97 18.00 -12.63 18.74
C ASP A 97 19.47 -13.06 18.53
N PHE A 98 20.21 -12.32 17.69
CA PHE A 98 21.63 -12.54 17.43
C PHE A 98 22.52 -11.71 18.34
N LEU A 99 21.99 -10.72 19.07
CA LEU A 99 22.78 -9.91 19.99
C LEU A 99 23.42 -10.81 21.06
N HIS A 100 24.71 -10.62 21.32
CA HIS A 100 25.54 -11.46 22.20
C HIS A 100 25.63 -12.95 21.83
N ARG A 101 25.23 -13.35 20.60
CA ARG A 101 25.40 -14.72 20.11
C ARG A 101 26.75 -14.89 19.37
N PRO A 102 27.34 -16.10 19.40
CA PRO A 102 28.58 -16.38 18.68
C PRO A 102 28.50 -16.19 17.15
N ALA A 103 27.33 -16.46 16.57
CA ALA A 103 27.09 -16.29 15.14
C ALA A 103 26.40 -14.94 14.92
N GLN A 104 27.09 -14.01 14.27
CA GLN A 104 26.59 -12.68 13.98
C GLN A 104 26.18 -12.56 12.51
N PRO A 105 25.00 -12.04 12.18
CA PRO A 105 24.63 -11.78 10.80
C PRO A 105 25.39 -10.57 10.25
N PHE A 106 25.71 -10.58 8.96
CA PHE A 106 26.20 -9.35 8.30
C PHE A 106 25.02 -8.39 8.13
N LEU A 107 24.89 -7.41 9.01
CA LEU A 107 23.75 -6.49 9.08
C LEU A 107 23.77 -5.48 7.94
N HIS A 108 23.39 -5.89 6.73
CA HIS A 108 23.36 -5.02 5.57
C HIS A 108 22.15 -5.35 4.68
N PRO A 109 21.50 -4.38 4.01
CA PRO A 109 20.32 -4.66 3.18
C PRO A 109 20.51 -5.72 2.11
N ALA A 110 21.71 -5.81 1.54
CA ALA A 110 22.08 -6.81 0.54
C ALA A 110 22.19 -8.25 1.08
N ASN A 111 22.30 -8.40 2.41
CA ASN A 111 22.36 -9.69 3.08
C ASN A 111 21.01 -10.15 3.68
N LEU A 112 19.98 -9.33 3.51
CA LEU A 112 18.62 -9.62 3.94
C LEU A 112 17.75 -10.00 2.75
N PHE A 113 16.87 -10.95 2.99
CA PHE A 113 15.94 -11.51 2.01
C PHE A 113 14.55 -11.57 2.61
N VAL A 114 13.54 -11.53 1.75
CA VAL A 114 12.14 -11.68 2.12
C VAL A 114 11.64 -13.00 1.55
N ARG A 115 11.21 -13.91 2.42
CA ARG A 115 10.61 -15.20 2.06
C ARG A 115 9.15 -15.20 2.50
N GLY A 116 8.24 -15.04 1.54
CA GLY A 116 6.84 -14.76 1.82
C GLY A 116 6.71 -13.45 2.61
N GLU A 117 6.44 -13.57 3.91
CA GLU A 117 6.32 -12.44 4.83
C GLU A 117 7.47 -12.33 5.84
N GLU A 118 8.40 -13.28 5.85
CA GLU A 118 9.50 -13.31 6.82
C GLU A 118 10.78 -12.69 6.27
N LEU A 119 11.56 -12.09 7.16
CA LEU A 119 12.93 -11.70 6.86
C LEU A 119 13.87 -12.87 7.14
N VAL A 120 14.82 -13.06 6.24
CA VAL A 120 15.79 -14.16 6.26
C VAL A 120 17.18 -13.60 5.99
N ILE A 121 18.18 -14.13 6.69
CA ILE A 121 19.59 -13.70 6.59
C ILE A 121 20.36 -14.66 5.71
N GLY A 122 21.26 -14.15 4.85
CA GLY A 122 22.22 -14.96 4.12
C GLY A 122 23.48 -15.26 4.94
N HIS A 123 24.46 -14.38 4.79
CA HIS A 123 25.77 -14.41 5.40
C HIS A 123 25.76 -14.12 6.89
N ARG A 124 26.59 -14.87 7.60
CA ARG A 124 26.79 -14.77 9.04
C ARG A 124 28.21 -15.17 9.38
N GLY A 125 28.82 -14.44 10.28
CA GLY A 125 30.12 -14.72 10.82
C GLY A 125 30.05 -15.67 12.00
N PHE A 126 31.19 -16.02 12.54
CA PHE A 126 31.29 -16.85 13.73
C PHE A 126 32.52 -16.47 14.55
N MET A 127 32.28 -15.89 15.74
CA MET A 127 33.29 -15.46 16.70
C MET A 127 34.47 -14.75 15.99
N GLU A 128 35.70 -15.23 16.16
CA GLU A 128 36.92 -14.74 15.49
C GLU A 128 37.39 -15.68 14.36
N THR A 129 36.48 -16.50 13.82
CA THR A 129 36.78 -17.46 12.75
C THR A 129 36.50 -16.86 11.38
N ILE A 130 35.41 -16.10 11.25
CA ILE A 130 34.96 -15.55 9.97
C ILE A 130 34.09 -14.33 10.21
N VAL A 131 34.27 -13.30 9.38
CA VAL A 131 33.50 -12.05 9.44
C VAL A 131 32.00 -12.28 9.13
N PRO A 132 31.09 -11.42 9.62
CA PRO A 132 31.33 -10.39 10.63
C PRO A 132 31.74 -10.97 11.99
N TYR A 133 32.71 -10.33 12.61
CA TYR A 133 33.07 -10.64 13.99
C TYR A 133 31.99 -10.13 14.96
N ILE A 134 32.17 -10.39 16.25
CA ILE A 134 31.22 -9.97 17.28
C ILE A 134 31.12 -8.44 17.25
N ASN A 135 29.93 -7.93 16.91
CA ASN A 135 29.65 -6.50 16.95
C ASN A 135 29.58 -6.03 18.41
N GLU A 136 30.17 -4.87 18.68
CA GLU A 136 29.83 -4.13 19.90
C GLU A 136 28.36 -3.71 19.85
N GLU A 137 27.74 -3.60 21.02
CA GLU A 137 26.31 -3.28 21.13
C GLU A 137 25.97 -1.94 20.46
N ASP A 138 26.81 -0.92 20.64
CA ASP A 138 26.64 0.39 20.01
C ASP A 138 26.67 0.31 18.48
N ASP A 139 27.56 -0.51 17.92
CA ASP A 139 27.65 -0.70 16.47
C ASP A 139 26.48 -1.51 15.92
N PHE A 140 26.01 -2.49 16.69
CA PHE A 140 24.78 -3.22 16.37
C PHE A 140 23.58 -2.25 16.32
N ILE A 141 23.43 -1.35 17.30
CA ILE A 141 22.34 -0.36 17.34
C ILE A 141 22.43 0.59 16.14
N LYS A 142 23.63 1.07 15.77
CA LYS A 142 23.84 1.89 14.56
C LYS A 142 23.41 1.14 13.30
N GLN A 143 23.83 -0.11 13.15
CA GLN A 143 23.48 -0.96 12.00
C GLN A 143 21.97 -1.24 11.94
N TYR A 144 21.35 -1.55 13.07
CA TYR A 144 19.91 -1.76 13.21
C TYR A 144 19.13 -0.52 12.77
N ARG A 145 19.51 0.65 13.31
CA ARG A 145 18.89 1.94 12.98
C ARG A 145 19.03 2.25 11.49
N ALA A 146 20.22 2.10 10.92
CA ALA A 146 20.44 2.31 9.49
C ALA A 146 19.61 1.35 8.61
N LEU A 147 19.43 0.09 9.04
CA LEU A 147 18.60 -0.87 8.32
C LEU A 147 17.12 -0.45 8.32
N VAL A 148 16.60 -0.04 9.48
CA VAL A 148 15.24 0.50 9.60
C VAL A 148 15.06 1.70 8.67
N LEU A 149 15.97 2.67 8.74
CA LEU A 149 15.94 3.86 7.89
C LEU A 149 15.99 3.52 6.39
N TYR A 150 16.84 2.57 6.00
CA TYR A 150 16.95 2.10 4.62
C TYR A 150 15.66 1.43 4.14
N ILE A 151 15.03 0.58 4.96
CA ILE A 151 13.75 -0.07 4.59
C ILE A 151 12.68 0.99 4.33
N LEU A 152 12.60 2.03 5.17
CA LEU A 152 11.61 3.10 5.00
C LEU A 152 11.92 3.94 3.75
N HIS A 153 13.19 4.24 3.52
CA HIS A 153 13.67 5.10 2.43
C HIS A 153 14.73 4.40 1.56
N PRO A 154 14.32 3.45 0.68
CA PRO A 154 15.24 2.60 -0.09
C PRO A 154 16.00 3.32 -1.21
N ARG A 155 15.84 4.65 -1.31
CA ARG A 155 16.62 5.52 -2.20
C ARG A 155 17.87 6.08 -1.51
N LEU A 156 17.90 6.05 -0.17
CA LEU A 156 19.06 6.50 0.59
C LEU A 156 20.15 5.42 0.54
N ASN A 157 21.39 5.88 0.60
CA ASN A 157 22.55 5.01 0.69
C ASN A 157 22.67 4.50 2.14
N TYR A 158 22.87 3.20 2.31
CA TYR A 158 22.91 2.55 3.63
C TYR A 158 24.13 3.00 4.44
N GLU A 159 25.28 3.10 3.79
CA GLU A 159 26.55 3.49 4.39
C GLU A 159 26.48 4.92 4.97
N LEU A 160 25.83 5.86 4.27
CA LEU A 160 25.57 7.21 4.80
C LEU A 160 24.58 7.21 5.99
N LEU A 161 23.66 6.25 6.04
CA LEU A 161 22.72 6.13 7.17
C LEU A 161 23.42 5.61 8.42
N ILE A 162 24.44 4.74 8.27
CA ILE A 162 25.28 4.28 9.39
C ILE A 162 26.00 5.45 10.05
N GLU A 163 26.56 6.35 9.24
CA GLU A 163 27.26 7.54 9.72
C GLU A 163 26.32 8.62 10.31
N GLY A 164 25.00 8.43 10.20
CA GLY A 164 24.02 9.44 10.60
C GLY A 164 23.98 10.67 9.67
N SER A 165 24.64 10.60 8.51
CA SER A 165 24.81 11.72 7.55
C SER A 165 23.71 11.78 6.47
N GLY A 166 22.70 10.91 6.55
CA GLY A 166 21.57 10.89 5.62
C GLY A 166 20.69 12.14 5.70
N THR A 167 20.32 12.71 4.54
CA THR A 167 19.34 13.82 4.48
C THR A 167 17.92 13.31 4.76
N LEU A 168 17.55 13.22 6.03
CA LEU A 168 16.22 12.80 6.47
C LEU A 168 15.23 13.97 6.37
N LYS A 169 14.23 13.84 5.50
CA LYS A 169 13.26 14.92 5.24
C LYS A 169 12.11 14.95 6.24
N ASP A 170 11.59 13.79 6.61
CA ASP A 170 10.42 13.68 7.47
C ASP A 170 10.76 13.57 8.95
N ALA A 171 9.90 14.12 9.81
CA ALA A 171 10.11 14.18 11.26
C ALA A 171 10.13 12.80 11.92
N PHE A 172 9.42 11.81 11.37
CA PHE A 172 9.39 10.45 11.90
C PHE A 172 10.75 9.77 11.76
N THR A 173 11.33 9.85 10.57
CA THR A 173 12.64 9.27 10.25
C THR A 173 13.76 9.96 11.02
N LYS A 174 13.66 11.28 11.28
CA LYS A 174 14.58 11.99 12.19
C LYS A 174 14.53 11.46 13.62
N LYS A 175 13.33 11.23 14.17
CA LYS A 175 13.17 10.63 15.50
C LYS A 175 13.79 9.23 15.59
N ILE A 176 13.68 8.43 14.53
CA ILE A 176 14.37 7.12 14.47
C ILE A 176 15.89 7.31 14.48
N ASN A 177 16.41 8.30 13.75
CA ASN A 177 17.84 8.58 13.70
C ASN A 177 18.41 9.06 15.05
N GLU A 178 17.61 9.80 15.81
CA GLU A 178 17.93 10.32 17.15
C GLU A 178 17.71 9.28 18.27
N ALA A 179 17.15 8.11 17.96
CA ALA A 179 16.90 7.09 18.96
C ALA A 179 18.19 6.35 19.33
N ASP A 180 18.44 6.23 20.64
CA ASP A 180 19.64 5.62 21.20
C ASP A 180 19.50 4.12 21.49
N THR A 181 18.27 3.59 21.56
CA THR A 181 18.02 2.17 21.85
C THR A 181 17.06 1.53 20.86
N ILE A 182 17.16 0.20 20.72
CA ILE A 182 16.30 -0.59 19.84
C ILE A 182 14.83 -0.51 20.27
N GLU A 183 14.55 -0.50 21.57
CA GLU A 183 13.21 -0.40 22.13
C GLU A 183 12.53 0.91 21.72
N ILE A 184 13.27 2.03 21.73
CA ILE A 184 12.75 3.34 21.30
C ILE A 184 12.41 3.29 19.81
N ILE A 185 13.28 2.72 18.98
CA ILE A 185 13.04 2.55 17.53
C ILE A 185 11.79 1.71 17.30
N ASP A 186 11.64 0.59 18.01
CA ASP A 186 10.50 -0.31 17.85
C ASP A 186 9.18 0.32 18.32
N GLN A 187 9.22 1.11 19.40
CA GLN A 187 8.06 1.87 19.87
C GLN A 187 7.63 2.94 18.86
N LEU A 188 8.58 3.64 18.23
CA LEU A 188 8.31 4.60 17.16
C LEU A 188 7.65 3.90 15.97
N LEU A 189 8.21 2.77 15.51
CA LEU A 189 7.65 1.96 14.43
C LEU A 189 6.23 1.49 14.73
N ALA A 190 6.00 0.92 15.92
CA ALA A 190 4.69 0.43 16.33
C ALA A 190 3.64 1.55 16.36
N THR A 191 4.02 2.73 16.86
CA THR A 191 3.12 3.89 16.92
C THR A 191 2.74 4.37 15.51
N GLU A 192 3.70 4.48 14.59
CA GLU A 192 3.42 4.93 13.22
C GLU A 192 2.63 3.88 12.42
N ILE A 193 2.88 2.58 12.64
CA ILE A 193 2.08 1.49 12.06
C ILE A 193 0.62 1.60 12.51
N LEU A 194 0.35 1.80 13.81
CA LEU A 194 -1.01 1.94 14.32
C LEU A 194 -1.72 3.15 13.71
N LYS A 195 -1.04 4.29 13.64
CA LYS A 195 -1.55 5.51 13.02
C LYS A 195 -1.88 5.30 11.54
N GLN A 196 -0.98 4.67 10.78
CA GLN A 196 -1.18 4.40 9.36
C GLN A 196 -2.28 3.36 9.12
N LYS A 197 -2.41 2.36 10.00
CA LYS A 197 -3.51 1.39 9.97
C LYS A 197 -4.86 2.06 10.20
N GLN A 198 -4.96 2.97 11.17
CA GLN A 198 -6.19 3.74 11.43
C GLN A 198 -6.53 4.67 10.26
N LYS A 199 -5.54 5.36 9.69
CA LYS A 199 -5.73 6.21 8.52
C LYS A 199 -6.28 5.42 7.34
N ARG A 200 -5.67 4.26 7.04
CA ARG A 200 -6.14 3.35 5.99
C ARG A 200 -7.55 2.82 6.24
N ALA A 201 -7.89 2.47 7.48
CA ALA A 201 -9.24 2.03 7.82
C ALA A 201 -10.30 3.12 7.59
N LYS A 202 -9.93 4.40 7.80
CA LYS A 202 -10.82 5.55 7.55
C LYS A 202 -10.92 5.91 6.06
N GLU A 203 -9.80 5.90 5.35
CA GLU A 203 -9.73 6.30 3.93
C GLU A 203 -10.15 5.18 2.96
N THR A 204 -9.93 3.92 3.35
CA THR A 204 -10.14 2.75 2.51
C THR A 204 -11.15 1.83 3.20
N GLN A 205 -12.43 2.22 3.19
CA GLN A 205 -13.49 1.24 3.48
C GLN A 205 -13.60 0.29 2.29
N VAL A 206 -13.21 -0.96 2.52
CA VAL A 206 -13.32 -2.03 1.52
C VAL A 206 -14.80 -2.32 1.31
N VAL A 207 -15.43 -1.67 0.33
CA VAL A 207 -16.80 -2.00 -0.07
C VAL A 207 -16.78 -3.24 -0.96
N SER A 208 -17.77 -4.12 -0.79
CA SER A 208 -17.99 -5.23 -1.72
C SER A 208 -18.09 -4.69 -3.15
N LYS A 209 -17.30 -5.24 -4.08
CA LYS A 209 -17.32 -4.85 -5.50
C LYS A 209 -18.75 -4.89 -6.08
N ARG A 210 -19.55 -5.87 -5.65
CA ARG A 210 -20.96 -6.01 -6.04
C ARG A 210 -21.80 -4.83 -5.55
N ASN A 211 -21.67 -4.45 -4.28
CA ASN A 211 -22.43 -3.34 -3.72
C ASN A 211 -22.04 -2.01 -4.37
N HIS A 212 -20.74 -1.82 -4.65
CA HIS A 212 -20.27 -0.63 -5.35
C HIS A 212 -20.79 -0.56 -6.80
N GLN A 213 -20.78 -1.67 -7.53
CA GLN A 213 -21.35 -1.73 -8.88
C GLN A 213 -22.87 -1.50 -8.88
N ILE A 214 -23.60 -2.11 -7.94
CA ILE A 214 -25.04 -1.87 -7.75
C ILE A 214 -25.28 -0.39 -7.50
N PHE A 215 -24.54 0.23 -6.58
CA PHE A 215 -24.68 1.65 -6.25
C PHE A 215 -24.38 2.56 -7.46
N LYS A 216 -23.32 2.27 -8.22
CA LYS A 216 -22.96 3.03 -9.42
C LYS A 216 -24.05 2.97 -10.49
N TRP A 217 -24.61 1.79 -10.74
CA TRP A 217 -25.66 1.66 -11.75
C TRP A 217 -27.02 2.12 -11.24
N SER A 218 -27.34 1.90 -9.96
CA SER A 218 -28.60 2.37 -9.37
C SER A 218 -28.66 3.88 -9.31
N SER A 219 -27.56 4.56 -8.95
CA SER A 219 -27.51 6.02 -8.96
C SER A 219 -27.69 6.60 -10.37
N LEU A 220 -27.12 5.97 -11.40
CA LEU A 220 -27.32 6.38 -12.79
C LEU A 220 -28.79 6.22 -13.22
N VAL A 221 -29.38 5.03 -12.98
CA VAL A 221 -30.78 4.76 -13.32
C VAL A 221 -31.72 5.69 -12.57
N LEU A 222 -31.47 5.91 -11.27
CA LEU A 222 -32.25 6.84 -10.46
C LEU A 222 -32.16 8.26 -11.03
N GLY A 223 -30.95 8.74 -11.36
CA GLY A 223 -30.76 10.07 -11.96
C GLY A 223 -31.52 10.26 -13.26
N VAL A 224 -31.46 9.27 -14.17
CA VAL A 224 -32.21 9.30 -15.44
C VAL A 224 -33.72 9.28 -15.18
N SER A 225 -34.20 8.42 -14.27
CA SER A 225 -35.61 8.38 -13.89
C SER A 225 -36.09 9.69 -13.29
N THR A 226 -35.31 10.32 -12.39
CA THR A 226 -35.67 11.60 -11.78
C THR A 226 -35.84 12.69 -12.82
N ILE A 227 -34.95 12.77 -13.82
CA ILE A 227 -35.08 13.71 -14.93
C ILE A 227 -36.33 13.39 -15.76
N GLY A 228 -36.58 12.12 -16.08
CA GLY A 228 -37.77 11.69 -16.80
C GLY A 228 -39.06 12.09 -16.09
N PHE A 229 -39.16 11.85 -14.78
CA PHE A 229 -40.31 12.25 -13.97
C PHE A 229 -40.46 13.77 -13.86
N ALA A 230 -39.35 14.52 -13.77
CA ALA A 230 -39.38 15.96 -13.75
C ALA A 230 -39.95 16.53 -15.06
N VAL A 231 -39.53 15.99 -16.21
CA VAL A 231 -40.06 16.38 -17.53
C VAL A 231 -41.53 16.02 -17.66
N ALA A 232 -41.92 14.79 -17.32
CA ALA A 232 -43.31 14.34 -17.42
C ALA A 232 -44.24 15.19 -16.53
N THR A 233 -43.83 15.44 -15.29
CA THR A 233 -44.58 16.30 -14.35
C THR A 233 -44.63 17.74 -14.84
N GLY A 234 -43.52 18.26 -15.40
CA GLY A 234 -43.46 19.60 -15.97
C GLY A 234 -44.44 19.79 -17.13
N ILE A 235 -44.48 18.84 -18.07
CA ILE A 235 -45.44 18.85 -19.19
C ILE A 235 -46.88 18.78 -18.64
N TYR A 236 -47.13 17.89 -17.68
CA TYR A 236 -48.47 17.76 -17.10
C TYR A 236 -48.93 19.05 -16.42
N ALA A 237 -48.08 19.66 -15.59
CA ALA A 237 -48.41 20.85 -14.82
C ALA A 237 -48.56 22.11 -15.69
N LEU A 238 -47.76 22.26 -16.76
CA LEU A 238 -47.74 23.47 -17.58
C LEU A 238 -48.67 23.42 -18.79
N ASP A 239 -48.95 22.24 -19.35
CA ASP A 239 -49.80 22.09 -20.55
C ASP A 239 -51.15 21.44 -20.21
N LYS A 240 -51.14 20.27 -19.55
CA LYS A 240 -52.36 19.48 -19.36
C LYS A 240 -53.28 20.03 -18.27
N LEU A 241 -52.72 20.46 -17.14
CA LEU A 241 -53.49 20.95 -16.02
C LEU A 241 -54.27 22.24 -16.35
N PRO A 242 -53.67 23.29 -16.96
CA PRO A 242 -54.41 24.52 -17.30
C PRO A 242 -55.51 24.27 -18.34
N ALA A 243 -55.25 23.40 -19.33
CA ALA A 243 -56.25 23.04 -20.33
C ALA A 243 -57.47 22.33 -19.70
N GLN A 244 -57.24 21.43 -18.75
CA GLN A 244 -58.34 20.79 -17.99
C GLN A 244 -59.11 21.78 -17.13
N GLU A 245 -58.44 22.72 -16.47
CA GLU A 245 -59.08 23.78 -15.69
C GLU A 245 -59.95 24.70 -16.56
N ARG A 246 -59.47 25.08 -17.76
CA ARG A 246 -60.27 25.86 -18.73
C ARG A 246 -61.52 25.11 -19.18
N ILE A 247 -61.39 23.82 -19.52
CA ILE A 247 -62.52 22.97 -19.91
C ILE A 247 -63.54 22.88 -18.76
N SER A 248 -63.08 22.60 -17.54
CA SER A 248 -63.96 22.53 -16.36
C SER A 248 -64.65 23.86 -16.06
N SER A 249 -63.95 24.98 -16.25
CA SER A 249 -64.51 26.32 -16.07
C SER A 249 -65.58 26.63 -17.12
N ALA A 250 -65.33 26.27 -18.39
CA ALA A 250 -66.28 26.46 -19.48
C ALA A 250 -67.56 25.63 -19.28
N GLU A 251 -67.44 24.37 -18.84
CA GLU A 251 -68.61 23.54 -18.51
C GLU A 251 -69.43 24.15 -17.34
N THR A 252 -68.74 24.72 -16.34
CA THR A 252 -69.40 25.40 -15.22
C THR A 252 -70.14 26.68 -15.67
N GLN A 253 -69.52 27.48 -16.56
CA GLN A 253 -70.14 28.68 -17.14
C GLN A 253 -71.38 28.35 -17.98
N TYR A 254 -71.33 27.26 -18.74
CA TYR A 254 -72.47 26.76 -19.51
C TYR A 254 -73.66 26.39 -18.61
N ILE A 255 -73.41 25.66 -17.52
CA ILE A 255 -74.45 25.33 -16.53
C ILE A 255 -75.05 26.59 -15.90
N ALA A 256 -74.24 27.64 -15.71
CA ALA A 256 -74.67 28.94 -15.22
C ALA A 256 -75.39 29.81 -16.27
N ASN A 257 -75.58 29.32 -17.50
CA ASN A 257 -76.13 30.06 -18.65
C ASN A 257 -75.27 31.28 -19.08
N ASP A 258 -73.99 31.31 -18.74
CA ASP A 258 -73.05 32.35 -19.20
C ASP A 258 -72.35 31.93 -20.49
N TYR A 259 -73.12 31.94 -21.59
CA TYR A 259 -72.65 31.50 -22.92
C TYR A 259 -71.50 32.37 -23.47
N ALA A 260 -71.49 33.67 -23.16
CA ALA A 260 -70.40 34.56 -23.54
C ALA A 260 -69.10 34.25 -22.77
N GLY A 261 -69.22 33.86 -21.49
CA GLY A 261 -68.12 33.35 -20.68
C GLY A 261 -67.48 32.10 -21.29
N VAL A 262 -68.29 31.14 -21.74
CA VAL A 262 -67.83 29.90 -22.40
C VAL A 262 -66.93 30.19 -23.61
N LEU A 263 -67.39 31.06 -24.52
CA LEU A 263 -66.65 31.41 -25.74
C LEU A 263 -65.34 32.15 -25.44
N ASN A 264 -65.29 32.96 -24.39
CA ASN A 264 -64.07 33.64 -23.96
C ASN A 264 -63.06 32.69 -23.31
N THR A 265 -63.52 31.75 -22.48
CA THR A 265 -62.66 30.79 -21.78
C THR A 265 -61.99 29.80 -22.73
N LEU A 266 -62.69 29.37 -23.79
CA LEU A 266 -62.18 28.40 -24.78
C LEU A 266 -61.60 29.05 -26.05
N LYS A 267 -61.47 30.39 -26.08
CA LYS A 267 -61.11 31.15 -27.28
C LYS A 267 -59.76 30.76 -27.90
N GLU A 268 -58.80 30.39 -27.05
CA GLU A 268 -57.44 30.04 -27.44
C GLU A 268 -57.23 28.52 -27.57
N ASP A 269 -58.26 27.71 -27.31
CA ASP A 269 -58.20 26.25 -27.42
C ASP A 269 -58.57 25.79 -28.83
N GLU A 270 -57.78 24.88 -29.40
CA GLU A 270 -58.08 24.29 -30.71
C GLU A 270 -59.33 23.38 -30.61
N PRO A 271 -60.38 23.60 -31.44
CA PRO A 271 -61.63 22.85 -31.38
C PRO A 271 -61.45 21.34 -31.58
N GLU A 272 -60.41 20.93 -32.29
CA GLU A 272 -60.09 19.53 -32.57
C GLU A 272 -59.60 18.79 -31.31
N LYS A 273 -58.84 19.48 -30.45
CA LYS A 273 -58.22 18.94 -29.23
C LYS A 273 -59.14 18.93 -28.02
N LEU A 274 -60.29 19.61 -28.09
CA LEU A 274 -61.29 19.60 -27.02
C LEU A 274 -61.94 18.22 -26.87
N PRO A 275 -62.31 17.79 -25.65
CA PRO A 275 -63.15 16.61 -25.45
C PRO A 275 -64.57 16.85 -25.96
N THR A 276 -65.28 15.77 -26.30
CA THR A 276 -66.61 15.84 -26.94
C THR A 276 -67.63 16.69 -26.16
N GLY A 277 -67.57 16.66 -24.83
CA GLY A 277 -68.41 17.49 -23.96
C GLY A 277 -68.16 18.99 -24.14
N ALA A 278 -66.89 19.42 -24.05
CA ALA A 278 -66.49 20.81 -24.28
C ALA A 278 -66.81 21.29 -25.71
N LYS A 279 -66.71 20.43 -26.74
CA LYS A 279 -67.11 20.79 -28.11
C LYS A 279 -68.60 21.09 -28.20
N TYR A 280 -69.43 20.27 -27.55
CA TYR A 280 -70.87 20.50 -27.52
C TYR A 280 -71.19 21.81 -26.81
N VAL A 281 -70.60 22.03 -25.63
CA VAL A 281 -70.77 23.27 -24.85
C VAL A 281 -70.37 24.50 -25.66
N ALA A 282 -69.22 24.47 -26.34
CA ALA A 282 -68.78 25.57 -27.19
C ALA A 282 -69.71 25.79 -28.39
N ALA A 283 -70.18 24.73 -29.04
CA ALA A 283 -71.04 24.81 -30.22
C ALA A 283 -72.45 25.33 -29.92
N VAL A 284 -73.01 25.00 -28.75
CA VAL A 284 -74.32 25.51 -28.31
C VAL A 284 -74.23 26.95 -27.83
N SER A 285 -73.07 27.37 -27.33
CA SER A 285 -72.83 28.73 -26.85
C SER A 285 -72.48 29.72 -27.97
N ALA A 286 -72.18 29.24 -29.18
CA ALA A 286 -71.82 30.02 -30.38
C ALA A 286 -73.04 30.43 -31.21
#